data_AF-A0A7C3CX49-F1
#
_entry.id   AF-A0A7C3CX49-F1
#
_cell.length_a   1.000
_cell.length_b   1.000
_cell.length_c   1.000
_cell.angle_alpha   90.00
_cell.angle_beta   90.00
_cell.angle_gamma   90.00
#
_symmetry.space_group_name_H-M   'P 1'
#
loop_
_entity.id
_entity.type
_entity.pdbx_description
1 polymer ?
#
loop_
_entity_poly.entity_id
_entity_poly.type
_entity_poly.pdbx_seq_one_letter_code
_entity_poly.pdbx_strand_id
1 'polypeptide(L)' 'TTNRNFRGRMGHPDSEVYLAGPAVAAASAVTGRIVHPGSLGDW' A
#
# COMPACT_ATOMS: atom_id res chain seq x y z
N THR A 1 3.67 -0.46 -5.56
CA THR A 1 4.85 -1.27 -5.97
C THR A 1 5.94 -0.46 -6.68
N THR A 2 5.97 0.87 -6.54
CA THR A 2 7.13 1.68 -6.93
C THR A 2 8.22 1.59 -5.86
N ASN A 3 9.47 1.91 -6.20
CA ASN A 3 10.62 1.81 -5.29
C ASN A 3 10.98 3.15 -4.59
N ARG A 4 10.13 4.18 -4.69
CA ARG A 4 10.41 5.52 -4.12
C ARG A 4 9.14 6.18 -3.61
N ASN A 5 9.22 6.87 -2.48
CA ASN A 5 8.12 7.57 -1.81
C ASN A 5 8.48 9.00 -1.36
N PHE A 6 9.31 9.71 -2.13
CA PHE A 6 9.59 11.12 -1.85
C PHE A 6 8.32 11.98 -1.92
N ARG A 7 8.22 13.00 -1.05
CA ARG A 7 7.10 13.96 -1.04
C ARG A 7 6.84 14.54 -2.43
N GLY A 8 5.56 14.66 -2.79
CA GLY A 8 5.13 15.19 -4.10
C GLY A 8 5.46 14.30 -5.30
N ARG A 9 5.92 13.06 -5.11
CA ARG A 9 6.21 12.15 -6.23
C ARG A 9 4.95 11.58 -6.87
N MET A 10 3.91 11.33 -6.09
CA MET A 10 2.69 10.62 -6.50
C MET A 10 1.45 11.37 -5.99
N GLY A 11 1.11 12.49 -6.62
CA GLY A 11 -0.07 13.28 -6.26
C GLY A 11 0.26 14.49 -5.38
N HIS A 12 -0.65 14.83 -4.45
CA HIS A 12 -0.53 16.02 -3.62
C HIS A 12 0.74 15.96 -2.76
N PRO A 13 1.48 17.07 -2.57
CA PRO A 13 2.72 17.07 -1.79
C PRO A 13 2.59 16.56 -0.35
N ASP A 14 1.42 16.77 0.24
CA ASP A 14 1.10 16.34 1.60
C ASP A 14 0.54 14.90 1.68
N SER A 15 0.39 14.21 0.55
CA SER A 15 -0.01 12.80 0.54
C SER A 15 1.11 11.91 1.10
N GLU A 16 0.70 10.93 1.90
CA GLU A 16 1.60 9.91 2.42
C GLU A 16 1.66 8.71 1.46
N VAL A 17 2.87 8.23 1.19
CA VAL A 17 3.12 7.10 0.28
C VAL A 17 3.96 6.06 0.99
N TYR A 18 3.42 4.85 1.09
CA TYR A 18 4.07 3.70 1.74
C TYR A 18 4.58 2.72 0.70
N LEU A 19 5.85 2.31 0.85
CA LEU A 19 6.45 1.29 0.01
C LEU A 19 6.04 -0.09 0.52
N ALA A 20 5.46 -0.88 -0.36
CA ALA A 20 4.99 -2.21 -0.05
C ALA A 20 5.17 -3.14 -1.26
N GLY A 21 5.40 -4.42 -0.96
CA GLY A 21 5.41 -5.48 -1.96
C GLY A 21 4.02 -5.69 -2.58
N PRO A 22 3.92 -6.38 -3.73
CA PRO A 22 2.65 -6.56 -4.45
C PRO A 22 1.55 -7.22 -3.61
N ALA A 23 1.89 -8.24 -2.82
CA ALA A 23 0.91 -8.96 -2.00
C ALA A 23 0.27 -8.06 -0.93
N VAL A 24 1.09 -7.29 -0.19
CA VAL A 24 0.61 -6.32 0.82
C VAL A 24 -0.24 -5.24 0.15
N ALA A 25 0.19 -4.72 -1.00
CA ALA A 25 -0.54 -3.69 -1.72
C ALA A 25 -1.92 -4.19 -2.20
N ALA A 26 -1.98 -5.39 -2.76
CA ALA A 26 -3.24 -6.01 -3.18
C ALA A 26 -4.18 -6.25 -1.98
N ALA A 27 -3.67 -6.81 -0.90
CA ALA A 27 -4.49 -7.07 0.29
C ALA A 27 -5.01 -5.77 0.94
N SER A 28 -4.18 -4.73 0.97
CA SER A 28 -4.56 -3.43 1.51
C SER A 28 -5.61 -2.72 0.62
N ALA A 29 -5.53 -2.90 -0.70
CA ALA A 29 -6.52 -2.35 -1.63
C ALA A 29 -7.91 -3.00 -1.44
N VAL A 30 -7.97 -4.30 -1.14
CA VAL A 30 -9.23 -5.00 -0.87
C VAL A 30 -9.83 -4.57 0.47
N THR A 31 -9.00 -4.43 1.50
CA THR A 31 -9.47 -4.15 2.87
C THR A 31 -9.64 -2.65 3.19
N GLY A 32 -9.10 -1.76 2.36
CA GLY A 32 -9.17 -0.31 2.57
C GLY A 32 -8.23 0.23 3.66
N ARG A 33 -7.31 -0.59 4.17
CA ARG A 33 -6.31 -0.22 5.16
C ARG A 33 -5.04 -1.07 4.99
N ILE A 34 -3.91 -0.63 5.53
CA ILE A 34 -2.68 -1.44 5.46
C ILE A 34 -2.87 -2.72 6.29
N VAL A 35 -2.72 -3.89 5.66
CA VAL A 35 -2.87 -5.21 6.29
C VAL A 35 -1.79 -6.18 5.85
N HIS A 36 -1.58 -7.21 6.66
CA HIS A 36 -0.76 -8.36 6.27
C HIS A 36 -1.45 -9.14 5.13
N PRO A 37 -0.73 -9.61 4.10
CA PRO A 37 -1.35 -10.29 2.97
C PRO A 37 -2.06 -11.61 3.35
N GLY A 38 -1.60 -12.28 4.40
CA GLY A 38 -2.23 -13.51 4.90
C GLY A 38 -3.61 -13.31 5.54
N SER A 39 -3.98 -12.07 5.90
CA SER A 39 -5.25 -11.78 6.56
C SER A 39 -6.49 -11.97 5.69
N LEU A 40 -6.32 -12.18 4.38
CA LEU A 40 -7.41 -12.43 3.43
C LEU A 40 -7.70 -13.94 3.23
N GLY A 41 -6.97 -14.84 3.88
CA GLY A 41 -7.09 -16.29 3.69
C GLY A 41 -7.94 -17.03 4.71
N ASP A 42 -8.46 -16.34 5.72
CA ASP A 42 -9.16 -16.94 6.87
C ASP A 42 -10.68 -17.07 6.63
N TRP A 43 -11.11 -17.62 5.47
CA TRP A 43 -12.53 -17.84 5.13
C TRP A 43 -13.01 -19.26 5.44
#